data_AF-A0A2D4IB64-F1
#
_entry.id   AF-A0A2D4IB64-F1
#
_cell.length_a   1.000
_cell.length_b   1.000
_cell.length_c   1.000
_cell.angle_alpha   90.00
_cell.angle_beta   90.00
_cell.angle_gamma   90.00
#
_symmetry.space_group_name_H-M   'P 1'
#
loop_
_entity.id
_entity.type
_entity.pdbx_description
1 polymer ?
#
loop_
_entity_poly.entity_id
_entity_poly.type
_entity_poly.pdbx_seq_one_letter_code
_entity_poly.pdbx_strand_id
1 'polypeptide(L)'
;TQYNAVMTLGLKQWITNNTRVNNCLDFIFCNSLNSIYGLQIKEPFSNSDHSMFDFGLNLCPCKKDHNDGIPNYNYKKANYDLTAADLTSLDWHLLFTGCNTAEDHYNTFLLEVNRVINLYLPKITPK
;
A
#
# COMPACT_ATOMS: atom_id res chain seq x y z
N THR A 1 9.84 25.21 5.76
CA THR A 1 9.80 24.67 4.37
C THR A 1 9.11 23.31 4.28
N GLN A 2 8.15 22.99 5.16
CA GLN A 2 7.45 21.69 5.22
C GLN A 2 6.00 21.73 4.70
N TYR A 3 5.60 22.80 4.00
CA TYR A 3 4.28 22.91 3.35
C TYR A 3 4.20 22.20 1.97
N ASN A 4 5.23 21.41 1.62
CA ASN A 4 5.66 21.29 0.23
C ASN A 4 5.37 19.94 -0.45
N ALA A 5 5.01 18.88 0.27
CA ALA A 5 4.76 17.57 -0.39
C ALA A 5 3.28 17.35 -0.69
N VAL A 6 2.42 17.55 0.31
CA VAL A 6 0.97 17.31 0.22
C VAL A 6 0.34 18.17 -0.88
N MET A 7 0.62 19.47 -0.87
CA MET A 7 0.10 20.40 -1.89
C MET A 7 0.68 20.15 -3.28
N THR A 8 1.99 19.87 -3.38
CA THR A 8 2.66 19.61 -4.67
C THR A 8 2.15 18.34 -5.34
N LEU A 9 1.75 17.34 -4.55
CA LEU A 9 1.15 16.10 -5.05
C LEU A 9 -0.37 16.23 -5.30
N GLY A 10 -0.95 17.43 -5.13
CA GLY A 10 -2.38 17.66 -5.31
C GLY A 10 -3.26 16.93 -4.28
N LEU A 11 -2.70 16.61 -3.12
CA LEU A 11 -3.40 15.92 -2.04
C LEU A 11 -4.06 16.94 -1.11
N LYS A 12 -5.31 16.67 -0.71
CA LYS A 12 -6.02 17.41 0.32
C LYS A 12 -6.00 16.63 1.63
N GLN A 13 -5.66 17.30 2.73
CA GLN A 13 -5.79 16.76 4.07
C GLN A 13 -7.24 16.87 4.56
N TRP A 14 -7.81 15.76 5.03
CA TRP A 14 -9.19 15.67 5.51
C TRP A 14 -9.32 15.72 7.03
N ILE A 15 -8.30 15.27 7.77
CA ILE A 15 -8.27 15.35 9.23
C ILE A 15 -7.52 16.62 9.64
N THR A 16 -8.20 17.54 10.30
CA THR A 16 -7.58 18.78 10.84
C THR A 16 -7.80 18.95 12.34
N ASN A 17 -8.62 18.09 12.95
CA ASN A 17 -8.92 18.10 14.38
C ASN A 17 -7.89 17.30 15.17
N ASN A 18 -7.90 17.47 16.50
CA ASN A 18 -7.07 16.66 17.39
C ASN A 18 -7.51 15.21 17.35
N THR A 19 -6.54 14.33 17.22
CA THR A 19 -6.71 12.88 17.13
C THR A 19 -6.07 12.16 18.31
N ARG A 20 -5.23 12.86 19.09
CA ARG A 20 -4.64 12.38 20.33
C ARG A 20 -4.56 13.53 21.32
N VAL A 21 -5.46 13.55 22.31
CA VAL A 21 -5.56 14.62 23.31
C VAL A 21 -5.65 16.00 22.63
N ASN A 22 -4.57 16.78 22.64
CA ASN A 22 -4.51 18.13 22.07
C ASN A 22 -3.70 18.20 20.76
N ASN A 23 -3.34 17.05 20.18
CA ASN A 23 -2.51 16.96 18.98
C ASN A 23 -3.28 16.30 17.83
N CYS A 24 -3.05 16.79 16.61
CA CYS A 24 -3.47 16.14 15.37
C CYS A 24 -2.29 15.35 14.81
N LEU A 25 -2.31 14.02 14.97
CA LEU A 25 -1.21 13.12 14.60
C LEU A 25 -1.63 12.09 13.54
N ASP A 26 -2.92 11.95 13.29
CA ASP A 26 -3.47 11.02 12.31
C ASP A 26 -4.03 11.80 11.13
N PHE A 27 -3.65 11.40 9.92
CA PHE A 27 -3.94 12.14 8.70
C PHE A 27 -4.61 11.26 7.65
N ILE A 28 -5.58 11.83 6.95
CA ILE A 28 -6.15 11.26 5.73
C ILE A 28 -5.87 12.25 4.60
N PHE A 29 -5.19 11.78 3.56
CA PHE A 29 -4.89 12.55 2.36
C PHE A 29 -5.63 11.95 1.16
N CYS A 30 -6.28 12.79 0.36
CA CYS A 30 -6.95 12.35 -0.87
C CYS A 30 -6.87 13.42 -1.94
N ASN A 31 -6.61 13.02 -3.19
CA ASN A 31 -6.59 13.90 -4.37
C ASN A 31 -7.97 14.06 -5.03
N SER A 32 -9.00 13.38 -4.53
CA SER A 32 -10.36 13.41 -5.08
C SER A 32 -11.36 13.87 -4.03
N LEU A 33 -12.06 14.97 -4.32
CA LEU A 33 -13.02 15.57 -3.39
C LEU A 33 -14.23 14.68 -3.10
N ASN A 34 -14.56 13.74 -4.00
CA ASN A 34 -15.74 12.89 -3.90
C ASN A 34 -15.43 11.45 -3.49
N SER A 35 -14.15 11.12 -3.25
CA SER A 35 -13.72 9.75 -2.91
C SER A 35 -13.90 9.43 -1.44
N ILE A 36 -14.00 10.44 -0.57
CA ILE A 36 -14.22 10.27 0.87
C ILE A 36 -15.54 10.93 1.23
N TYR A 37 -16.37 10.26 2.01
CA TYR A 37 -17.60 10.81 2.54
C TYR A 37 -17.86 10.32 3.97
N GLY A 38 -18.74 11.02 4.69
CA GLY A 38 -19.17 10.59 6.02
C GLY A 38 -18.06 10.53 7.07
N LEU A 39 -16.97 11.29 6.90
CA LEU A 39 -15.86 11.31 7.85
C LEU A 39 -16.34 11.77 9.24
N GLN A 40 -16.15 10.92 10.24
CA GLN A 40 -16.45 11.17 11.64
C GLN A 40 -15.26 10.75 12.51
N ILE A 41 -14.91 11.59 13.46
CA ILE A 41 -13.99 11.24 14.54
C ILE A 41 -14.83 10.64 15.67
N LYS A 42 -14.42 9.47 16.13
CA LYS A 42 -15.07 8.68 17.18
C LYS A 42 -14.17 8.64 18.40
N GLU A 43 -14.75 8.28 19.53
CA GLU A 43 -14.00 8.04 20.76
C GLU A 43 -12.88 7.01 20.54
N PRO A 44 -11.79 7.09 21.33
CA PRO A 44 -10.73 6.10 21.27
C PRO A 44 -11.24 4.66 21.49
N PHE A 45 -10.64 3.71 20.78
CA PHE A 45 -10.98 2.30 20.94
C PHE A 45 -10.21 1.69 22.12
N SER A 46 -10.95 1.16 23.11
CA SER A 46 -10.38 0.48 24.29
C SER A 46 -9.42 1.38 25.09
N ASN A 47 -8.14 1.02 25.17
CA ASN A 47 -7.07 1.73 25.87
C ASN A 47 -6.19 2.58 24.94
N SER A 48 -6.58 2.75 23.68
CA SER A 48 -5.93 3.68 22.76
C SER A 48 -6.06 5.11 23.27
N ASP A 49 -4.98 5.89 23.15
CA ASP A 49 -5.01 7.34 23.36
C ASP A 49 -5.24 8.12 22.05
N HIS A 50 -5.36 7.41 20.93
CA HIS A 50 -5.79 7.93 19.64
C HIS A 50 -7.29 7.71 19.41
N SER A 51 -7.96 8.74 18.91
CA SER A 51 -9.34 8.72 18.44
C SER A 51 -9.51 7.82 17.22
N MET A 52 -10.65 7.16 17.11
CA MET A 52 -10.99 6.34 15.94
C MET A 52 -11.60 7.21 14.82
N PHE A 53 -11.48 6.77 13.57
CA PHE A 53 -12.14 7.41 12.42
C PHE A 53 -13.10 6.43 11.75
N ASP A 54 -14.25 6.96 11.37
CA ASP A 54 -15.23 6.27 10.54
C ASP A 54 -15.46 7.11 9.29
N PHE A 55 -15.31 6.51 8.10
CA PHE A 55 -15.52 7.18 6.83
C PHE A 55 -15.82 6.16 5.72
N GLY A 56 -16.56 6.61 4.71
CA GLY A 56 -16.84 5.84 3.52
C GLY A 56 -15.89 6.20 2.38
N LEU A 57 -15.55 5.20 1.56
CA LEU A 57 -14.86 5.39 0.29
C LEU A 57 -15.83 5.23 -0.87
N ASN A 58 -15.90 6.25 -1.73
CA ASN A 58 -16.60 6.16 -3.00
C ASN A 58 -15.62 5.66 -4.06
N LEU A 59 -15.58 4.34 -4.22
CA LEU A 59 -14.74 3.68 -5.20
C LEU A 59 -15.55 3.52 -6.49
N CYS A 60 -15.17 4.25 -7.54
CA CYS A 60 -15.60 3.88 -8.88
C CYS A 60 -14.99 2.50 -9.19
N PRO A 61 -15.79 1.46 -9.44
CA PRO A 61 -15.25 0.20 -9.91
C PRO A 61 -14.43 0.48 -11.17
N CYS A 62 -13.15 0.14 -11.17
CA CYS A 62 -12.37 0.14 -12.39
C CYS A 62 -13.16 -0.69 -13.41
N LYS A 63 -13.41 -0.14 -14.60
CA LYS A 63 -13.88 -0.95 -15.73
C LYS A 63 -12.92 -2.13 -15.82
N LYS A 64 -13.43 -3.36 -15.95
CA LYS A 64 -12.62 -4.58 -16.08
C LYS A 64 -11.81 -4.63 -17.40
N ASP A 65 -11.54 -3.48 -17.99
CA ASP A 65 -10.80 -3.31 -19.23
C ASP A 65 -9.30 -3.11 -18.95
N HIS A 66 -8.81 -3.61 -17.81
CA HIS A 66 -7.37 -3.72 -17.59
C HIS A 66 -6.82 -4.91 -18.38
N ASN A 67 -6.77 -4.73 -19.70
CA ASN A 67 -5.97 -5.53 -20.61
C ASN A 67 -4.56 -4.92 -20.71
N ASP A 68 -3.99 -4.53 -19.55
CA ASP A 68 -2.70 -3.86 -19.42
C ASP A 68 -1.52 -4.77 -19.78
N GLY A 69 -1.79 -6.01 -20.20
CA GLY A 69 -0.81 -7.08 -20.33
C GLY A 69 -0.31 -7.63 -18.99
N ILE A 70 -0.77 -7.08 -17.85
CA ILE A 70 -0.38 -7.55 -16.52
C ILE A 70 -1.12 -8.87 -16.22
N PRO A 71 -0.40 -9.97 -15.98
CA PRO A 71 -1.04 -11.24 -15.64
C PRO A 71 -1.81 -11.11 -14.32
N ASN A 72 -3.08 -11.52 -14.34
CA ASN A 72 -3.83 -11.70 -13.10
C ASN A 72 -3.34 -12.96 -12.39
N TYR A 73 -2.93 -12.86 -11.13
CA TYR A 73 -2.46 -13.99 -10.34
C TYR A 73 -3.51 -14.44 -9.32
N ASN A 74 -3.62 -15.75 -9.11
CA ASN A 74 -4.47 -16.34 -8.09
C ASN A 74 -3.69 -16.49 -6.78
N TYR A 75 -3.60 -15.40 -6.02
CA TYR A 75 -2.91 -15.39 -4.72
C TYR A 75 -3.49 -16.40 -3.72
N LYS A 76 -4.80 -16.72 -3.82
CA LYS A 76 -5.42 -17.75 -2.95
C LYS A 76 -4.90 -19.16 -3.22
N LYS A 77 -4.32 -19.41 -4.39
CA LYS A 77 -3.76 -20.71 -4.80
C LYS A 77 -2.24 -20.65 -5.00
N ALA A 78 -1.59 -19.63 -4.46
CA ALA A 78 -0.14 -19.51 -4.53
C ALA A 78 0.54 -20.67 -3.78
N ASN A 79 1.67 -21.15 -4.30
CA ASN A 79 2.51 -22.09 -3.57
C ASN A 79 3.46 -21.32 -2.64
N TYR A 80 2.95 -20.94 -1.47
CA TYR A 80 3.71 -20.14 -0.50
C TYR A 80 4.90 -20.88 0.10
N ASP A 81 4.85 -22.21 0.19
CA ASP A 81 5.97 -23.01 0.71
C ASP A 81 7.18 -22.90 -0.21
N LEU A 82 6.99 -23.03 -1.53
CA LEU A 82 8.08 -22.84 -2.51
C LEU A 82 8.54 -21.38 -2.57
N THR A 83 7.61 -20.42 -2.50
CA THR A 83 7.97 -18.99 -2.45
C THR A 83 8.86 -18.68 -1.25
N ALA A 84 8.50 -19.19 -0.06
CA ALA A 84 9.28 -18.98 1.15
C ALA A 84 10.64 -19.68 1.06
N ALA A 85 10.69 -20.92 0.57
CA ALA A 85 11.92 -21.66 0.39
C ALA A 85 12.91 -20.95 -0.56
N ASP A 86 12.42 -20.46 -1.70
CA ASP A 86 13.23 -19.72 -2.68
C ASP A 86 13.76 -18.41 -2.06
N LEU A 87 12.89 -17.55 -1.52
CA LEU A 87 13.30 -16.28 -0.92
C LEU A 87 14.26 -16.46 0.28
N THR A 88 14.11 -17.54 1.04
CA THR A 88 15.02 -17.86 2.16
C THR A 88 16.38 -18.35 1.69
N SER A 89 16.45 -18.94 0.49
CA SER A 89 17.71 -19.43 -0.10
C SER A 89 18.59 -18.33 -0.70
N LEU A 90 18.03 -17.14 -0.93
CA LEU A 90 18.76 -16.01 -1.49
C LEU A 90 19.76 -15.42 -0.48
N ASP A 91 20.97 -15.15 -0.94
CA ASP A 91 21.92 -14.31 -0.21
C ASP A 91 21.57 -12.83 -0.42
N TRP A 92 20.69 -12.33 0.44
CA TRP A 92 20.25 -10.93 0.42
C TRP A 92 21.40 -9.94 0.60
N HIS A 93 22.46 -10.31 1.34
CA HIS A 93 23.60 -9.43 1.53
C HIS A 93 24.35 -9.27 0.21
N LEU A 94 24.58 -10.37 -0.51
CA LEU A 94 25.21 -10.32 -1.83
C LEU A 94 24.36 -9.51 -2.82
N LEU A 95 23.04 -9.76 -2.86
CA LEU A 95 22.12 -9.06 -3.75
C LEU A 95 22.10 -7.54 -3.52
N PHE A 96 22.18 -7.10 -2.25
CA PHE A 96 22.19 -5.69 -1.92
C PHE A 96 23.58 -5.03 -1.95
N THR A 97 24.65 -5.79 -2.19
CA THR A 97 26.02 -5.24 -2.21
C THR A 97 26.21 -4.15 -3.27
N GLY A 98 25.44 -4.19 -4.36
CA GLY A 98 25.48 -3.17 -5.43
C GLY A 98 24.52 -1.98 -5.24
N CYS A 99 23.71 -1.96 -4.18
CA CYS A 99 22.70 -0.93 -3.97
C CYS A 99 23.28 0.27 -3.20
N ASN A 100 23.16 1.48 -3.76
CA ASN A 100 23.73 2.69 -3.16
C ASN A 100 22.69 3.55 -2.44
N THR A 101 21.42 3.41 -2.82
CA THR A 101 20.30 4.18 -2.28
C THR A 101 19.21 3.27 -1.72
N ALA A 102 18.34 3.81 -0.86
CA ALA A 102 17.16 3.07 -0.38
C ALA A 102 16.24 2.64 -1.52
N GLU A 103 16.17 3.44 -2.59
CA GLU A 103 15.40 3.12 -3.79
C GLU A 103 16.01 1.93 -4.55
N ASP A 104 17.34 1.84 -4.65
CA ASP A 104 18.01 0.68 -5.25
C ASP A 104 17.69 -0.60 -4.48
N HIS A 105 17.71 -0.55 -3.14
CA HIS A 105 17.39 -1.70 -2.30
C HIS A 105 15.93 -2.14 -2.50
N TYR A 106 15.01 -1.18 -2.53
CA TYR A 106 13.59 -1.44 -2.76
C TYR A 106 13.35 -2.07 -4.14
N ASN A 107 13.99 -1.54 -5.18
CA ASN A 107 13.86 -2.06 -6.54
C ASN A 107 14.45 -3.46 -6.66
N THR A 108 15.62 -3.73 -6.09
CA THR A 108 16.22 -5.08 -6.05
C THR A 108 15.32 -6.08 -5.31
N PHE A 109 14.76 -5.68 -4.17
CA PHE A 109 13.79 -6.50 -3.45
C PHE A 109 12.55 -6.81 -4.30
N LEU A 110 11.97 -5.79 -4.93
CA LEU A 110 10.80 -5.96 -5.79
C LEU A 110 11.10 -6.88 -6.98
N LEU A 111 12.29 -6.83 -7.56
CA LEU A 111 12.68 -7.72 -8.66
C LEU A 111 12.60 -9.20 -8.22
N GLU A 112 13.15 -9.55 -7.07
CA GLU A 112 13.09 -10.93 -6.56
C GLU A 112 11.69 -11.34 -6.15
N VAL A 113 10.93 -10.45 -5.51
CA VAL A 113 9.52 -10.72 -5.16
C VAL A 113 8.68 -10.95 -6.42
N ASN A 114 8.86 -10.14 -7.46
CA ASN A 114 8.13 -10.31 -8.72
C ASN A 114 8.58 -11.58 -9.45
N ARG A 115 9.86 -11.96 -9.36
CA ARG A 115 10.36 -13.23 -9.91
C ARG A 115 9.64 -14.43 -9.28
N VAL A 116 9.57 -14.50 -7.95
CA VAL A 116 8.90 -15.61 -7.26
C VAL A 116 7.38 -15.60 -7.46
N ILE A 117 6.76 -14.41 -7.57
CA ILE A 117 5.36 -14.28 -7.97
C ILE A 117 5.13 -14.93 -9.34
N ASN A 118 5.96 -14.58 -10.33
CA ASN A 118 5.82 -15.11 -11.68
C ASN A 118 6.03 -16.63 -11.76
N LEU A 119 6.86 -17.20 -10.88
CA LEU A 119 7.18 -18.63 -10.86
C LEU A 119 6.16 -19.47 -10.10
N TYR A 120 5.69 -19.00 -8.94
CA TYR A 120 4.95 -19.82 -7.99
C TYR A 120 3.47 -19.47 -7.85
N LEU A 121 3.00 -18.38 -8.47
CA LEU A 121 1.59 -18.02 -8.44
C LEU A 121 0.90 -18.43 -9.74
N PRO A 122 -0.20 -19.21 -9.66
CA PRO A 122 -0.98 -19.55 -10.83
C PRO A 122 -1.59 -18.30 -11.48
N LYS A 123 -1.49 -18.20 -12.80
CA LYS A 123 -2.20 -17.17 -13.56
C LYS A 123 -3.69 -17.49 -13.63
N ILE A 124 -4.53 -16.48 -13.47
CA ILE A 124 -5.96 -16.54 -13.71
C ILE A 124 -6.15 -16.40 -15.21
N THR A 125 -6.56 -17.48 -15.87
CA THR A 125 -7.02 -17.40 -17.25
C THR A 125 -8.38 -16.70 -17.28
N PRO A 126 -8.60 -15.70 -18.15
CA PRO A 126 -9.94 -15.19 -18.40
C PRO A 126 -10.85 -16.34 -18.83
N LYS A 127 -12.08 -16.36 -18.30
CA LYS A 127 -13.13 -17.27 -18.77
C LYS A 127 -13.71 -16.77 -20.09
#